data_AF-A0A662AZJ7-F1
#
_entry.id   AF-A0A662AZJ7-F1
#
_cell.length_a   1.000
_cell.length_b   1.000
_cell.length_c   1.000
_cell.angle_alpha   90.00
_cell.angle_beta   90.00
_cell.angle_gamma   90.00
#
_symmetry.space_group_name_H-M   'P 1'
#
loop_
_entity.id
_entity.type
_entity.pdbx_description
1 polymer ?
#
loop_
_entity_poly.entity_id
_entity_poly.type
_entity_poly.pdbx_seq_one_letter_code
_entity_poly.pdbx_strand_id
1 'polypeptide(L)'
;MADKDKQKVVHLQQAPKEELPDFYVNQVNLAFSVYDVAFTFGVMPPPEDVGTKEPKHAVKIRMSPQHAKVFQMLLKKNIGIYEKDIGQINIPDQIMKDLKLKE
;
A
#
# COMPACT_ATOMS: atom_id res chain seq x y z
N MET A 1 8.98 -55.01 32.64
CA MET A 1 8.42 -54.89 31.27
C MET A 1 7.17 -54.02 31.39
N ALA A 2 7.24 -52.75 31.00
CA ALA A 2 6.08 -51.87 30.90
C ALA A 2 6.41 -50.75 29.89
N ASP A 3 5.34 -50.26 29.28
CA ASP A 3 5.22 -49.87 27.88
C ASP A 3 5.71 -48.44 27.57
N LYS A 4 5.97 -48.19 26.29
CA LYS A 4 6.59 -46.98 25.74
C LYS A 4 5.51 -45.93 25.45
N ASP A 5 5.29 -44.99 26.36
CA ASP A 5 4.64 -43.72 25.98
C ASP A 5 5.68 -42.70 25.50
N LYS A 6 6.06 -42.85 24.23
CA LYS A 6 6.80 -41.82 23.49
C LYS A 6 5.82 -40.69 23.13
N GLN A 7 5.74 -39.67 23.97
CA GLN A 7 5.21 -38.38 23.52
C GLN A 7 6.10 -37.84 22.38
N LYS A 8 5.59 -37.93 21.15
CA LYS A 8 6.12 -37.18 20.01
C LYS A 8 5.88 -35.70 20.30
N VAL A 9 6.92 -35.02 20.76
CA VAL A 9 6.96 -33.55 20.76
C VAL A 9 7.02 -33.14 19.28
N VAL A 10 5.85 -32.81 18.73
CA VAL A 10 5.76 -32.26 17.38
C VAL A 10 6.40 -30.88 17.43
N HIS A 11 7.67 -30.80 17.02
CA HIS A 11 8.28 -29.53 16.67
C HIS A 11 7.50 -29.00 15.47
N LEU A 12 6.57 -28.08 15.74
CA LEU A 12 5.98 -27.23 14.70
C LEU A 12 7.16 -26.45 14.12
N GLN A 13 7.71 -26.93 13.00
CA GLN A 13 8.61 -26.13 12.18
C GLN A 13 7.84 -24.84 11.87
N GLN A 14 8.30 -23.73 12.44
CA GLN A 14 7.78 -22.42 12.09
C GLN A 14 8.02 -22.27 10.60
N ALA A 15 6.94 -22.05 9.83
CA ALA A 15 7.05 -21.77 8.40
C ALA A 15 8.06 -20.62 8.23
N PRO A 16 8.89 -20.64 7.16
CA PRO A 16 9.77 -19.52 6.87
C PRO A 16 8.92 -18.25 6.89
N LYS A 17 9.37 -17.24 7.63
CA LYS A 17 8.71 -15.94 7.65
C LYS A 17 8.83 -15.38 6.24
N GLU A 18 7.80 -15.56 5.43
CA GLU A 18 7.76 -15.01 4.07
C GLU A 18 7.97 -13.50 4.19
N GLU A 19 9.10 -13.04 3.68
CA GLU A 19 9.40 -11.61 3.65
C GLU A 19 8.46 -10.96 2.65
N LEU A 20 7.70 -9.97 3.12
CA LEU A 20 6.81 -9.22 2.24
C LEU A 20 7.67 -8.42 1.24
N PRO A 21 7.35 -8.46 -0.06
CA PRO A 21 8.11 -7.71 -1.05
C PRO A 21 7.96 -6.20 -0.81
N ASP A 22 9.07 -5.48 -0.89
CA ASP A 22 9.12 -4.02 -0.81
C ASP A 22 9.30 -3.41 -2.21
N PHE A 23 8.51 -2.38 -2.52
CA PHE A 23 8.51 -1.72 -3.82
C PHE A 23 8.62 -0.20 -3.65
N TYR A 24 9.62 0.40 -4.29
CA TYR A 24 9.60 1.84 -4.52
C TYR A 24 8.51 2.20 -5.52
N VAL A 25 7.66 3.16 -5.15
CA VAL A 25 6.58 3.67 -5.98
C VAL A 25 6.49 5.19 -5.82
N ASN A 26 6.28 5.91 -6.92
CA ASN A 26 6.05 7.36 -6.92
C ASN A 26 4.77 7.76 -7.68
N GLN A 27 4.01 6.77 -8.10
CA GLN A 27 2.74 6.94 -8.78
C GLN A 27 1.71 5.97 -8.21
N VAL A 28 0.47 6.44 -8.11
CA VAL A 28 -0.70 5.61 -7.86
C VAL A 28 -1.83 6.02 -8.80
N ASN A 29 -2.46 5.03 -9.43
CA ASN A 29 -3.71 5.22 -10.17
C ASN A 29 -4.84 4.54 -9.39
N LEU A 30 -5.94 5.27 -9.18
CA LEU A 30 -7.13 4.78 -8.50
C LEU A 30 -8.24 4.50 -9.52
N ALA A 31 -8.78 3.29 -9.50
CA ALA A 31 -9.97 2.93 -10.25
C ALA A 31 -11.06 2.47 -9.28
N PHE A 32 -12.29 2.93 -9.51
CA PHE A 32 -13.46 2.61 -8.70
C PHE A 32 -14.44 1.81 -9.54
N SER A 33 -14.99 0.76 -8.94
CA SER A 33 -16.15 0.04 -9.45
C SER A 33 -17.21 -0.07 -8.35
N VAL A 34 -18.38 -0.62 -8.72
CA VAL A 34 -19.44 -0.90 -7.75
C VAL A 34 -18.99 -1.94 -6.70
N TYR A 35 -18.01 -2.79 -7.04
CA TYR A 35 -17.60 -3.93 -6.22
C TYR A 35 -16.23 -3.79 -5.58
N ASP A 36 -15.35 -2.95 -6.14
CA ASP A 36 -13.99 -2.80 -5.67
C ASP A 36 -13.42 -1.39 -5.88
N VAL A 37 -12.37 -1.10 -5.13
CA VAL A 37 -11.44 0.02 -5.34
C VAL A 37 -10.09 -0.60 -5.64
N ALA A 38 -9.51 -0.25 -6.77
CA ALA A 38 -8.22 -0.74 -7.21
C ALA A 38 -7.18 0.39 -7.17
N PHE A 39 -6.05 0.12 -6.50
CA PHE A 39 -4.86 0.95 -6.47
C PHE A 39 -3.79 0.29 -7.33
N THR A 40 -3.34 0.96 -8.38
CA THR A 40 -2.21 0.49 -9.19
C THR A 40 -1.02 1.39 -8.91
N PHE A 41 -0.04 0.87 -8.17
CA PHE A 41 1.17 1.58 -7.84
C PHE A 41 2.26 1.31 -8.88
N GLY A 42 3.13 2.28 -9.09
CA GLY A 42 4.23 2.15 -10.04
C GLY A 42 5.22 3.30 -9.94
N VAL A 43 6.10 3.32 -10.94
CA VAL A 43 7.11 4.37 -11.12
C VAL A 43 6.83 5.08 -12.45
N MET A 44 6.65 6.39 -12.39
CA MET A 44 6.58 7.21 -13.60
C MET A 44 7.93 7.19 -14.33
N PRO A 45 7.92 7.13 -15.67
CA PRO A 45 9.15 7.27 -16.44
C PRO A 45 9.76 8.67 -16.19
N PRO A 46 11.09 8.81 -16.35
CA PRO A 46 11.74 10.12 -16.30
C PRO A 46 11.09 11.09 -17.29
N PRO A 47 11.12 12.42 -17.04
CA PRO A 47 10.51 13.42 -17.91
C PRO A 47 10.90 13.31 -19.39
N GLU A 48 12.15 12.94 -19.68
CA GLU A 48 12.65 12.72 -21.05
C GLU A 48 11.96 11.57 -21.82
N ASP A 49 11.34 10.63 -21.11
CA ASP A 49 10.69 9.44 -21.65
C ASP A 49 9.14 9.52 -21.59
N VAL A 50 8.60 10.64 -21.13
CA VAL A 50 7.14 10.83 -21.01
C VAL A 50 6.52 10.83 -22.41
N GLY A 51 5.61 9.88 -22.67
CA GLY A 51 4.93 9.72 -23.95
C GLY A 51 5.59 8.71 -24.90
N THR A 52 6.82 8.27 -24.61
CA THR A 52 7.50 7.20 -25.35
C THR A 52 7.56 5.89 -24.55
N LYS A 53 7.52 5.95 -23.22
CA LYS A 53 7.47 4.79 -22.33
C LYS A 53 6.24 4.82 -21.44
N GLU A 54 5.63 3.66 -21.25
CA GLU A 54 4.53 3.48 -20.31
C GLU A 54 5.05 3.46 -18.86
N PRO A 55 4.24 3.91 -17.88
CA PRO A 55 4.58 3.76 -16.48
C PRO A 55 4.82 2.31 -16.08
N LYS A 56 5.84 2.07 -15.27
CA LYS A 56 6.15 0.72 -14.78
C LYS A 56 5.25 0.41 -13.59
N HIS A 57 4.26 -0.45 -13.79
CA HIS A 57 3.43 -0.96 -12.71
C HIS A 57 4.25 -1.90 -11.79
N ALA A 58 4.21 -1.63 -10.49
CA ALA A 58 4.91 -2.42 -9.48
C ALA A 58 3.95 -3.40 -8.78
N VAL A 59 2.81 -2.89 -8.30
CA VAL A 59 1.82 -3.69 -7.56
C VAL A 59 0.42 -3.16 -7.78
N LYS A 60 -0.56 -4.07 -7.85
CA LYS A 60 -1.99 -3.74 -7.91
C LYS A 60 -2.71 -4.33 -6.71
N ILE A 61 -3.37 -3.48 -5.94
CA ILE A 61 -4.14 -3.85 -4.75
C ILE A 61 -5.62 -3.61 -5.05
N ARG A 62 -6.48 -4.58 -4.74
CA ARG A 62 -7.94 -4.45 -4.84
C ARG A 62 -8.57 -4.63 -3.47
N MET A 63 -9.48 -3.74 -3.12
CA MET A 63 -10.19 -3.75 -1.85
C MET A 63 -11.69 -3.63 -2.10
N SER A 64 -12.52 -4.16 -1.21
CA SER A 64 -13.93 -3.79 -1.20
C SER A 64 -14.10 -2.31 -0.86
N PRO A 65 -15.20 -1.66 -1.27
CA PRO A 65 -15.45 -0.25 -0.95
C PRO A 65 -15.42 0.04 0.55
N GLN A 66 -15.97 -0.86 1.39
CA GLN A 66 -15.94 -0.70 2.84
C GLN A 66 -14.51 -0.74 3.39
N HIS A 67 -13.69 -1.67 2.89
CA HIS A 67 -12.30 -1.78 3.31
C HIS A 67 -11.49 -0.55 2.89
N ALA A 68 -11.63 -0.10 1.63
CA ALA A 68 -10.95 1.10 1.13
C ALA A 68 -11.30 2.36 1.95
N LYS A 69 -12.55 2.47 2.42
CA LYS A 69 -12.99 3.58 3.28
C LYS A 69 -12.30 3.54 4.65
N VAL A 70 -12.25 2.38 5.30
CA VAL A 70 -11.54 2.23 6.58
C VAL A 70 -10.04 2.49 6.41
N PHE A 71 -9.44 1.97 5.33
CA PHE A 71 -8.04 2.20 4.97
C PHE A 71 -7.75 3.71 4.84
N GLN A 72 -8.59 4.47 4.13
CA GLN A 72 -8.44 5.91 3.98
C GLN A 72 -8.48 6.65 5.32
N MET A 73 -9.40 6.27 6.22
CA MET A 73 -9.53 6.89 7.54
C MET A 73 -8.28 6.63 8.41
N LEU A 74 -7.77 5.39 8.38
CA LEU A 74 -6.53 5.02 9.07
C LEU A 74 -5.32 5.76 8.49
N LEU A 75 -5.22 5.84 7.16
CA LEU A 75 -4.15 6.56 6.49
C LEU A 75 -4.15 8.04 6.87
N LYS A 76 -5.32 8.69 6.84
CA LYS A 76 -5.47 10.09 7.28
C LYS A 76 -5.03 10.29 8.73
N LYS A 77 -5.45 9.41 9.64
CA LYS A 77 -5.05 9.46 11.06
C LYS A 77 -3.53 9.38 11.20
N ASN A 78 -2.89 8.44 10.51
CA ASN A 78 -1.44 8.23 10.61
C ASN A 78 -0.64 9.39 9.99
N ILE A 79 -1.10 9.97 8.87
CA ILE A 79 -0.49 11.18 8.30
C ILE A 79 -0.58 12.33 9.31
N GLY A 80 -1.72 12.55 9.95
CA GLY A 80 -1.85 13.61 10.96
C GLY A 80 -0.95 13.41 12.19
N ILE A 81 -0.70 12.17 12.60
CA ILE A 81 0.28 11.85 13.66
C ILE A 81 1.70 12.21 13.19
N TYR A 82 2.07 11.78 11.98
CA TYR A 82 3.36 12.12 11.38
C TYR A 82 3.58 13.64 11.32
N GLU A 83 2.58 14.40 10.87
CA GLU A 83 2.70 15.85 10.74
C GLU A 83 2.83 16.60 12.07
N LYS A 84 2.26 16.02 13.13
CA LYS A 84 2.39 16.53 14.50
C LYS A 84 3.78 16.23 15.08
N ASP A 85 4.27 15.01 14.87
CA ASP A 85 5.46 14.51 15.57
C ASP A 85 6.76 14.83 14.82
N ILE A 86 6.72 14.92 13.48
CA ILE A 86 7.89 15.10 12.61
C ILE A 86 7.86 16.45 11.90
N GLY A 87 6.72 16.83 11.31
CA GLY A 87 6.54 18.12 10.67
C GLY A 87 5.52 18.13 9.52
N GLN A 88 5.01 19.31 9.21
CA GLN A 88 3.96 19.52 8.21
C GLN A 88 4.40 19.10 6.79
N ILE A 89 3.51 18.43 6.07
CA ILE A 89 3.70 18.09 4.66
C ILE A 89 3.10 19.24 3.83
N ASN A 90 3.95 20.16 3.41
CA ASN A 90 3.53 21.30 2.60
C ASN A 90 3.27 20.87 1.16
N ILE A 91 2.00 20.81 0.76
CA ILE A 91 1.60 20.52 -0.61
C ILE A 91 1.38 21.86 -1.34
N PRO A 92 2.05 22.12 -2.49
CA PRO A 92 1.81 23.31 -3.30
C PRO A 92 0.34 23.47 -3.70
N ASP A 93 -0.21 24.68 -3.56
CA ASP A 93 -1.61 24.98 -3.89
C ASP A 93 -1.98 24.61 -5.33
N GLN A 94 -1.02 24.74 -6.27
CA GLN A 94 -1.25 24.37 -7.67
C GLN A 94 -1.60 22.88 -7.81
N ILE A 95 -0.88 22.00 -7.10
CA ILE A 95 -1.13 20.55 -7.12
C ILE A 95 -2.51 20.25 -6.52
N MET A 96 -2.88 20.94 -5.43
CA MET A 96 -4.19 20.78 -4.81
C MET A 96 -5.33 21.16 -5.76
N LYS A 97 -5.15 22.22 -6.56
CA LYS A 97 -6.13 22.64 -7.57
C LYS A 97 -6.20 21.68 -8.75
N ASP A 98 -5.06 21.24 -9.27
CA ASP A 98 -4.99 20.31 -10.41
C ASP A 98 -5.69 18.99 -10.06
N LEU A 99 -5.55 18.53 -8.81
CA LEU A 99 -6.20 17.33 -8.29
C LEU A 99 -7.62 17.58 -7.76
N LYS A 100 -8.13 18.81 -7.81
CA LYS A 100 -9.45 19.22 -7.30
C LYS A 100 -9.68 18.84 -5.83
N LEU A 101 -8.64 18.94 -5.02
CA LEU A 101 -8.66 18.66 -3.58
C LEU A 101 -8.94 19.91 -2.73
N LYS A 102 -8.99 21.09 -3.36
CA LYS A 102 -9.30 22.38 -2.74
C LYS A 102 -10.12 23.20 -3.75
N GLU A 103 -11.22 23.80 -3.29
CA GLU A 103 -12.06 24.72 -4.08
C GLU A 103 -11.36 26.05 -4.34
#